data_AF-A0A4U5PMU1-F1
#
_entry.id   AF-A0A4U5PMU1-F1
#
_cell.length_a   1.000
_cell.length_b   1.000
_cell.length_c   1.000
_cell.angle_alpha   90.00
_cell.angle_beta   90.00
_cell.angle_gamma   90.00
#
_symmetry.space_group_name_H-M   'P 1'
#
loop_
_entity.id
_entity.type
_entity.pdbx_description
1 polymer ?
#
loop_
_entity_poly.entity_id
_entity_poly.type
_entity_poly.pdbx_seq_one_letter_code
_entity_poly.pdbx_strand_id
1 'polypeptide(L)'
;MTTKSLVCLILVTSSLFTLALGSQKHRGEWKLLKRSIGISAMHMQLLPNDKIIAFDWNFGPSNISLPGGKCAADPETTTGCYSHSVEFDPSSRSIRPLTITTDTWCSSGALLPNGILIQSGGFRLGDRVVRFLTPCANCDWVEKKNGLSASRWYASNQILPNGKIIVVGGMNQFNYEFIPKTSTSDQTLYRLPFLEETRYSPLIPNNLYPFLHLTPGGKLFIFANDRAILLDYVNNKVVKNYPVMPGGVSRSYPSTGSSVLLPLTLSSNFNNHPEAAVFICGGAVPDSNQKANAGVFITASKSCGRLVITANNPSWEMEEMPLNRLMGDMILLPTGDVLIINGAAKGSAGWYAAREPVLNPVLYRPNAPITAKTSRFEIMSPSKIPRLYHSTAHLLSDGRVLVGGSNPNNNYNFTALYPTELSVEVFYPPYFRPNVSRPLISKINPGTNLEYKQKFSMHFHIHQWHEELGKIYVTMVAPSFTSHSYSMNQRLLVLALDREAQKVDFSNYVVDVHAPATATLAPPGYYQLFVVHEGVPSKGTWVHIK
;
A
#
# COMPACT_ATOMS: atom_id res chain seq x y z
N MET A 1 -47.99 -33.74 73.04
CA MET A 1 -47.10 -32.56 73.06
C MET A 1 -45.85 -32.87 72.25
N THR A 2 -45.64 -32.08 71.19
CA THR A 2 -44.37 -31.82 70.47
C THR A 2 -43.54 -33.00 69.93
N THR A 3 -43.87 -33.44 68.72
CA THR A 3 -42.90 -33.97 67.75
C THR A 3 -42.83 -33.00 66.57
N LYS A 4 -41.73 -32.26 66.46
CA LYS A 4 -41.45 -31.33 65.37
C LYS A 4 -40.88 -32.11 64.18
N SER A 5 -41.65 -32.24 63.10
CA SER A 5 -41.12 -32.67 61.79
C SER A 5 -40.37 -31.52 61.13
N LEU A 6 -39.10 -31.74 60.85
CA LEU A 6 -38.20 -30.84 60.13
C LEU A 6 -38.54 -30.95 58.63
N VAL A 7 -39.19 -29.93 58.07
CA VAL A 7 -39.40 -29.83 56.61
C VAL A 7 -38.11 -29.27 55.99
N CYS A 8 -37.40 -30.13 55.27
CA CYS A 8 -36.21 -29.76 54.49
C CYS A 8 -36.65 -29.00 53.23
N LEU A 9 -36.41 -27.69 53.20
CA LEU A 9 -36.63 -26.84 52.03
C LEU A 9 -35.45 -27.04 51.06
N ILE A 10 -35.63 -27.86 50.02
CA ILE A 10 -34.64 -28.02 48.95
C ILE A 10 -34.70 -26.76 48.07
N LEU A 11 -33.78 -25.84 48.30
CA LEU A 11 -33.46 -24.73 47.39
C LEU A 11 -32.77 -25.32 46.15
N VAL A 12 -33.52 -25.47 45.07
CA VAL A 12 -32.97 -25.74 43.73
C VAL A 12 -32.31 -24.45 43.25
N THR A 13 -31.01 -24.31 43.48
CA THR A 13 -30.19 -23.28 42.82
C THR A 13 -30.01 -23.68 41.37
N SER A 14 -30.76 -23.04 40.47
CA SER A 14 -30.53 -23.13 39.02
C SER A 14 -29.20 -22.46 38.68
N SER A 15 -28.14 -23.26 38.59
CA SER A 15 -26.87 -22.86 38.00
C SER A 15 -27.04 -22.74 36.48
N LEU A 16 -27.54 -21.59 36.03
CA LEU A 16 -27.40 -21.14 34.65
C LEU A 16 -25.92 -20.77 34.43
N PHE A 17 -25.11 -21.76 34.08
CA PHE A 17 -23.82 -21.52 33.42
C PHE A 17 -24.10 -21.03 32.00
N THR A 18 -24.37 -19.74 31.85
CA THR A 18 -24.21 -19.04 30.57
C THR A 18 -22.72 -18.73 30.37
N LEU A 19 -21.93 -19.77 30.06
CA LEU A 19 -20.64 -19.59 29.40
C LEU A 19 -20.89 -19.27 27.93
N ALA A 20 -21.40 -18.06 27.70
CA ALA A 20 -21.29 -17.38 26.41
C ALA A 20 -20.24 -16.27 26.58
N LEU A 21 -18.98 -16.66 26.80
CA LEU A 21 -17.85 -15.83 26.39
C LEU A 21 -17.86 -15.83 24.86
N GLY A 22 -18.76 -15.04 24.28
CA GLY A 22 -18.63 -14.62 22.90
C GLY A 22 -17.27 -13.95 22.80
N SER A 23 -16.30 -14.62 22.19
CA SER A 23 -15.01 -14.03 21.84
C SER A 23 -15.31 -12.69 21.15
N GLN A 24 -15.09 -11.58 21.84
CA GLN A 24 -15.23 -10.27 21.26
C GLN A 24 -14.22 -10.19 20.13
N LYS A 25 -14.71 -10.28 18.89
CA LYS A 25 -13.85 -10.35 17.71
C LYS A 25 -12.94 -9.14 17.69
N HIS A 26 -11.63 -9.33 17.85
CA HIS A 26 -10.66 -8.25 17.91
C HIS A 26 -10.57 -7.58 16.53
N ARG A 27 -11.17 -6.39 16.39
CA ARG A 27 -11.30 -5.65 15.10
C ARG A 27 -10.14 -4.67 14.84
N GLY A 28 -9.00 -4.90 15.49
CA GLY A 28 -7.84 -4.03 15.48
C GLY A 28 -7.99 -2.79 16.37
N GLU A 29 -6.90 -2.04 16.50
CA GLU A 29 -6.77 -0.87 17.38
C GLU A 29 -6.03 0.28 16.67
N TRP A 30 -6.40 1.52 16.97
CA TRP A 30 -5.68 2.71 16.49
C TRP A 30 -4.86 3.34 17.62
N LYS A 31 -3.63 3.75 17.32
CA LYS A 31 -2.83 4.58 18.23
C LYS A 31 -2.22 5.76 17.49
N LEU A 32 -2.37 6.95 18.06
CA LEU A 32 -1.64 8.12 17.60
C LEU A 32 -0.15 7.94 17.89
N LEU A 33 0.68 7.95 16.85
CA LEU A 33 2.12 7.75 17.00
C LEU A 33 2.82 9.10 17.25
N LYS A 34 2.45 10.13 16.49
CA LYS A 34 2.94 11.50 16.69
C LYS A 34 1.92 12.54 16.22
N ARG A 35 1.73 13.59 17.01
CA ARG A 35 0.77 14.69 16.71
C ARG A 35 1.13 15.52 15.48
N SER A 36 2.41 15.64 15.16
CA SER A 36 2.87 16.37 13.97
C SER A 36 4.23 15.85 13.53
N ILE A 37 4.37 15.60 12.23
CA ILE A 37 5.67 15.40 11.56
C ILE A 37 6.16 16.66 10.83
N GLY A 38 5.50 17.80 11.04
CA GLY A 38 5.83 19.08 10.40
C GLY A 38 5.16 19.30 9.04
N ILE A 39 4.83 18.24 8.31
CA ILE A 39 4.21 18.27 6.97
C ILE A 39 2.99 17.35 6.90
N SER A 40 2.15 17.51 5.87
CA SER A 40 1.17 16.49 5.51
C SER A 40 1.85 15.36 4.73
N ALA A 41 1.71 14.11 5.18
CA ALA A 41 2.30 12.94 4.53
C ALA A 41 1.53 12.55 3.25
N MET A 42 1.61 13.39 2.22
CA MET A 42 0.97 13.17 0.91
C MET A 42 1.63 12.04 0.11
N HIS A 43 2.94 11.88 0.26
CA HIS A 43 3.70 10.77 -0.29
C HIS A 43 4.48 10.12 0.86
N MET A 44 4.58 8.80 0.84
CA MET A 44 5.39 8.06 1.80
C MET A 44 6.15 6.93 1.09
N GLN A 45 7.32 6.59 1.63
CA GLN A 45 8.11 5.41 1.29
C GLN A 45 8.77 4.85 2.55
N LEU A 46 8.63 3.55 2.79
CA LEU A 46 9.44 2.83 3.79
C LEU A 46 10.79 2.42 3.20
N LEU A 47 11.88 2.74 3.91
CA LEU A 47 13.24 2.38 3.52
C LEU A 47 13.71 1.11 4.25
N PRO A 48 14.75 0.40 3.72
CA PRO A 48 15.32 -0.79 4.35
C PRO A 48 15.92 -0.59 5.76
N ASN A 49 16.04 0.65 6.23
CA ASN A 49 16.50 0.99 7.58
C ASN A 49 15.33 1.30 8.54
N ASP A 50 14.11 0.87 8.22
CA ASP A 50 12.87 1.09 8.97
C ASP A 50 12.41 2.56 9.08
N LYS A 51 13.08 3.50 8.41
CA LYS A 51 12.66 4.91 8.37
C LYS A 51 11.68 5.16 7.22
N ILE A 52 10.80 6.13 7.42
CA ILE A 52 9.83 6.60 6.45
C ILE A 52 10.31 7.92 5.87
N ILE A 53 10.33 8.01 4.54
CA ILE A 53 10.45 9.29 3.86
C ILE A 53 9.04 9.76 3.56
N ALA A 54 8.66 10.89 4.13
CA ALA A 54 7.39 11.56 3.85
C ALA A 54 7.66 12.90 3.18
N PHE A 55 6.84 13.25 2.20
CA PHE A 55 6.91 14.57 1.59
C PHE A 55 5.56 15.03 1.06
N ASP A 56 5.41 16.34 1.07
CA ASP A 56 4.24 17.07 0.64
C ASP A 56 4.54 17.80 -0.68
N TRP A 57 3.66 18.69 -1.11
CA TRP A 57 4.02 19.73 -2.07
C TRP A 57 4.90 20.82 -1.44
N ASN A 58 5.67 21.53 -2.28
CA ASN A 58 6.70 22.48 -1.82
C ASN A 58 6.21 23.94 -1.68
N PHE A 59 4.94 24.17 -1.29
CA PHE A 59 4.36 25.52 -1.22
C PHE A 59 3.76 25.85 0.16
N GLY A 60 4.11 27.04 0.68
CA GLY A 60 3.54 27.62 1.89
C GLY A 60 4.27 27.25 3.19
N PRO A 61 3.85 27.81 4.34
CA PRO A 61 4.51 27.57 5.61
C PRO A 61 4.17 26.18 6.15
N SER A 62 5.07 25.21 6.00
CA SER A 62 4.99 23.96 6.75
C SER A 62 5.35 24.19 8.22
N ASN A 63 5.01 23.24 9.10
CA ASN A 63 5.29 23.32 10.53
C ASN A 63 6.68 22.75 10.89
N ILE A 64 7.65 22.85 9.97
CA ILE A 64 9.03 22.40 10.18
C ILE A 64 9.99 23.17 9.28
N SER A 65 11.15 23.54 9.81
CA SER A 65 12.13 24.35 9.09
C SER A 65 13.24 23.52 8.44
N LEU A 66 13.84 24.05 7.38
CA LEU A 66 15.01 23.48 6.73
C LEU A 66 16.22 23.44 7.69
N PRO A 67 17.11 22.42 7.55
CA PRO A 67 18.28 22.29 8.38
C PRO A 67 19.26 23.47 8.19
N GLY A 68 19.81 23.97 9.30
CA GLY A 68 20.88 24.98 9.29
C GLY A 68 20.49 26.37 8.79
N GLY A 69 19.20 26.71 8.74
CA GLY A 69 18.73 28.04 8.33
C GLY A 69 19.00 28.37 6.86
N LYS A 70 19.35 27.36 6.04
CA LYS A 70 19.56 27.51 4.61
C LYS A 70 18.20 27.63 3.92
N CYS A 71 17.67 28.84 3.83
CA CYS A 71 16.47 29.09 3.06
C CYS A 71 16.80 28.91 1.57
N ALA A 72 15.98 28.15 0.83
CA ALA A 72 16.06 28.16 -0.62
C ALA A 72 15.59 29.55 -1.12
N ALA A 73 16.41 30.22 -1.92
CA ALA A 73 15.97 31.40 -2.65
C ALA A 73 15.18 30.91 -3.87
N ASP A 74 13.88 30.71 -3.70
CA ASP A 74 12.98 30.48 -4.82
C ASP A 74 12.40 31.83 -5.28
N PRO A 75 12.58 32.22 -6.56
CA PRO A 75 11.99 33.43 -7.11
C PRO A 75 10.45 33.43 -7.13
N GLU A 76 9.80 32.27 -7.04
CA GLU A 76 8.34 32.14 -7.17
C GLU A 76 7.61 31.82 -5.85
N THR A 77 8.32 31.50 -4.76
CA THR A 77 7.72 31.25 -3.45
C THR A 77 8.30 32.19 -2.39
N THR A 78 7.42 32.64 -1.50
CA THR A 78 7.78 33.47 -0.35
C THR A 78 9.05 32.97 0.33
N THR A 79 9.98 33.90 0.55
CA THR A 79 11.18 33.79 1.40
C THR A 79 10.88 33.03 2.69
N GLY A 80 11.11 31.72 2.71
CA GLY A 80 10.72 30.85 3.81
C GLY A 80 11.66 29.66 3.96
N CYS A 81 12.15 29.46 5.18
CA CYS A 81 12.99 28.33 5.55
C CYS A 81 12.14 27.09 5.89
N TYR A 82 11.17 26.71 5.05
CA TYR A 82 10.24 25.61 5.31
C TYR A 82 10.68 24.30 4.66
N SER A 83 10.59 23.20 5.40
CA SER A 83 10.89 21.86 4.89
C SER A 83 9.58 21.17 4.49
N HIS A 84 9.53 20.66 3.27
CA HIS A 84 8.38 19.92 2.72
C HIS A 84 8.65 18.42 2.54
N SER A 85 9.82 17.97 2.98
CA SER A 85 10.19 16.57 3.07
C SER A 85 10.79 16.28 4.44
N VAL A 86 10.52 15.10 4.98
CA VAL A 86 11.06 14.65 6.26
C VAL A 86 11.40 13.16 6.21
N GLU A 87 12.45 12.80 6.92
CA GLU A 87 12.72 11.43 7.34
C GLU A 87 12.14 11.25 8.75
N PHE A 88 11.21 10.31 8.90
CA PHE A 88 10.56 9.97 10.15
C PHE A 88 10.96 8.56 10.60
N ASP A 89 11.41 8.42 11.83
CA ASP A 89 11.69 7.12 12.45
C ASP A 89 10.48 6.71 13.34
N PRO A 90 9.69 5.70 12.96
CA PRO A 90 8.53 5.27 13.74
C PRO A 90 8.86 4.72 15.13
N SER A 91 10.09 4.25 15.34
CA SER A 91 10.52 3.63 16.60
C SER A 91 10.89 4.68 17.65
N SER A 92 11.78 5.61 17.30
CA SER A 92 12.21 6.71 18.17
C SER A 92 11.27 7.92 18.11
N ARG A 93 10.38 7.98 17.11
CA ARG A 93 9.49 9.11 16.79
C ARG A 93 10.27 10.40 16.46
N SER A 94 11.54 10.27 16.11
CA SER A 94 12.40 11.38 15.68
C SER A 94 12.05 11.79 14.24
N ILE A 95 12.31 13.07 13.93
CA ILE A 95 12.07 13.65 12.62
C ILE A 95 13.34 14.38 12.21
N ARG A 96 13.76 14.18 10.97
CA ARG A 96 14.83 14.93 10.34
C ARG A 96 14.27 15.64 9.10
N PRO A 97 14.30 16.98 9.05
CA PRO A 97 13.91 17.71 7.84
C PRO A 97 14.87 17.39 6.70
N LEU A 98 14.34 17.36 5.47
CA LEU A 98 15.07 17.10 4.23
C LEU A 98 14.87 18.27 3.28
N THR A 99 15.91 18.61 2.53
CA THR A 99 15.89 19.71 1.58
C THR A 99 15.43 19.19 0.23
N ILE A 100 14.28 19.69 -0.23
CA ILE A 100 13.79 19.44 -1.58
C ILE A 100 13.47 20.79 -2.22
N THR A 101 13.96 21.00 -3.43
CA THR A 101 13.93 22.31 -4.10
C THR A 101 12.84 22.39 -5.15
N THR A 102 12.63 21.32 -5.92
CA THR A 102 11.58 21.30 -6.94
C THR A 102 10.32 20.62 -6.43
N ASP A 103 9.15 21.07 -6.88
CA ASP A 103 7.85 20.61 -6.38
C ASP A 103 7.55 19.13 -6.69
N THR A 104 7.32 18.34 -5.65
CA THR A 104 6.98 16.91 -5.70
C THR A 104 5.50 16.62 -5.83
N TRP A 105 4.64 17.63 -5.90
CA TRP A 105 3.20 17.46 -5.94
C TRP A 105 2.76 16.51 -7.06
N CYS A 106 1.98 15.48 -6.70
CA CYS A 106 1.45 14.46 -7.60
C CYS A 106 2.50 13.69 -8.38
N SER A 107 3.58 13.34 -7.70
CA SER A 107 4.64 12.53 -8.27
C SER A 107 4.47 11.04 -7.95
N SER A 108 5.43 10.22 -8.38
CA SER A 108 5.54 8.80 -8.04
C SER A 108 6.98 8.46 -7.63
N GLY A 109 7.17 7.30 -6.98
CA GLY A 109 8.49 6.83 -6.58
C GLY A 109 8.56 5.31 -6.42
N ALA A 110 9.77 4.80 -6.26
CA ALA A 110 10.06 3.40 -5.97
C ALA A 110 11.44 3.30 -5.31
N LEU A 111 11.80 2.10 -4.84
CA LEU A 111 13.18 1.78 -4.49
C LEU A 111 13.90 1.16 -5.68
N LEU A 112 15.11 1.64 -5.96
CA LEU A 112 16.06 0.95 -6.82
C LEU A 112 16.55 -0.34 -6.15
N PRO A 113 17.16 -1.28 -6.89
CA PRO A 113 17.65 -2.54 -6.33
C PRO A 113 18.57 -2.35 -5.11
N ASN A 114 19.38 -1.30 -5.13
CA ASN A 114 20.29 -0.96 -4.03
C ASN A 114 19.64 -0.23 -2.85
N GLY A 115 18.32 -0.05 -2.83
CA GLY A 115 17.58 0.59 -1.73
C GLY A 115 17.55 2.12 -1.77
N ILE A 116 18.09 2.75 -2.82
CA ILE A 116 17.94 4.19 -3.04
C ILE A 116 16.49 4.49 -3.43
N LEU A 117 15.88 5.46 -2.77
CA LEU A 117 14.59 6.00 -3.18
C LEU A 117 14.79 6.86 -4.43
N ILE A 118 14.10 6.50 -5.50
CA ILE A 118 13.98 7.30 -6.72
C ILE A 118 12.55 7.79 -6.85
N GLN A 119 12.41 9.09 -7.00
CA GLN A 119 11.15 9.79 -7.16
C GLN A 119 11.15 10.49 -8.53
N SER A 120 10.01 10.52 -9.21
CA SER A 120 9.88 11.01 -10.57
C SER A 120 8.67 11.90 -10.76
N GLY A 121 8.89 13.02 -11.44
CA GLY A 121 7.85 13.97 -11.76
C GLY A 121 7.50 14.90 -10.60
N GLY A 122 6.36 15.55 -10.72
CA GLY A 122 5.96 16.63 -9.84
C GLY A 122 5.19 17.69 -10.60
N PHE A 123 5.13 18.90 -10.04
CA PHE A 123 4.42 20.02 -10.63
C PHE A 123 5.40 21.13 -11.05
N ARG A 124 5.05 21.89 -12.09
CA ARG A 124 5.87 22.98 -12.67
C ARG A 124 7.33 22.54 -12.86
N LEU A 125 8.28 23.19 -12.18
CA LEU A 125 9.71 22.92 -12.27
C LEU A 125 10.11 21.49 -11.85
N GLY A 126 9.22 20.75 -11.18
CA GLY A 126 9.41 19.36 -10.80
C GLY A 126 8.92 18.33 -11.83
N ASP A 127 8.15 18.73 -12.83
CA ASP A 127 7.43 17.80 -13.73
C ASP A 127 8.35 16.89 -14.55
N ARG A 128 9.60 17.31 -14.82
CA ARG A 128 10.61 16.54 -15.55
C ARG A 128 11.81 16.14 -14.70
N VAL A 129 11.69 16.26 -13.37
CA VAL A 129 12.78 15.98 -12.43
C VAL A 129 12.73 14.52 -11.97
N VAL A 130 13.91 13.92 -11.83
CA VAL A 130 14.09 12.66 -11.10
C VAL A 130 14.94 12.96 -9.88
N ARG A 131 14.46 12.60 -8.69
CA ARG A 131 15.11 12.85 -7.42
C ARG A 131 15.54 11.54 -6.78
N PHE A 132 16.71 11.55 -6.15
CA PHE A 132 17.28 10.37 -5.51
C PHE A 132 17.55 10.67 -4.04
N LEU A 133 17.22 9.74 -3.15
CA LEU A 133 17.58 9.82 -1.74
C LEU A 133 18.21 8.51 -1.31
N THR A 134 19.49 8.58 -0.95
CA THR A 134 20.23 7.45 -0.41
C THR A 134 19.95 7.34 1.09
N PRO A 135 19.54 6.18 1.62
CA PRO A 135 19.34 6.02 3.06
C PRO A 135 20.67 6.16 3.82
N CYS A 136 20.90 7.29 4.47
CA CYS A 136 22.03 7.49 5.39
C CYS A 136 21.73 8.61 6.38
N ALA A 137 22.51 8.71 7.47
CA ALA A 137 22.23 9.64 8.57
C ALA A 137 22.16 11.11 8.14
N ASN A 138 23.03 11.52 7.20
CA ASN A 138 23.20 12.91 6.77
C ASN A 138 22.92 13.11 5.27
N CYS A 139 22.31 12.13 4.60
CA CYS A 139 21.99 12.22 3.18
C CYS A 139 20.76 13.08 2.96
N ASP A 140 20.73 13.78 1.84
CA ASP A 140 19.62 14.60 1.38
C ASP A 140 19.29 14.28 -0.09
N TRP A 141 18.24 14.90 -0.62
CA TRP A 141 17.81 14.69 -2.01
C TRP A 141 18.86 15.16 -3.01
N VAL A 142 19.10 14.33 -4.03
CA VAL A 142 19.87 14.69 -5.22
C VAL A 142 18.90 14.79 -6.39
N GLU A 143 18.78 15.99 -6.96
CA GLU A 143 17.82 16.27 -8.02
C GLU A 143 18.46 16.33 -9.41
N LYS A 144 18.05 15.42 -10.29
CA LYS A 144 18.41 15.43 -11.70
C LYS A 144 17.30 16.13 -12.50
N LYS A 145 17.53 17.42 -12.78
CA LYS A 145 16.70 18.18 -13.73
C LYS A 145 16.74 17.51 -15.11
N ASN A 146 15.61 17.52 -15.82
CA ASN A 146 15.45 16.83 -17.10
C ASN A 146 15.77 15.32 -17.04
N GLY A 147 15.55 14.68 -15.89
CA GLY A 147 15.64 13.23 -15.76
C GLY A 147 14.57 12.49 -16.57
N LEU A 148 13.45 13.16 -16.89
CA LEU A 148 12.34 12.63 -17.69
C LEU A 148 12.27 13.28 -19.08
N SER A 149 11.89 12.47 -20.08
CA SER A 149 11.72 12.87 -21.47
C SER A 149 10.39 13.57 -21.67
N ALA A 150 9.38 13.19 -20.88
CA ALA A 150 8.08 13.85 -20.83
C ALA A 150 7.80 14.43 -19.43
N SER A 151 6.96 15.45 -19.36
CA SER A 151 6.44 15.98 -18.09
C SER A 151 5.54 14.95 -17.41
N ARG A 152 5.76 14.65 -16.12
CA ARG A 152 5.02 13.65 -15.35
C ARG A 152 4.36 14.28 -14.14
N TRP A 153 3.06 14.57 -14.27
CA TRP A 153 2.19 14.98 -13.17
C TRP A 153 1.02 13.98 -13.10
N TYR A 154 0.80 13.32 -11.95
CA TYR A 154 -0.12 12.18 -11.80
C TYR A 154 0.24 10.92 -12.61
N ALA A 155 1.54 10.63 -12.77
CA ALA A 155 2.04 9.41 -13.41
C ALA A 155 2.27 8.30 -12.38
N SER A 156 2.01 7.04 -12.75
CA SER A 156 2.37 5.87 -11.93
C SER A 156 3.72 5.30 -12.35
N ASN A 157 4.38 4.56 -11.46
CA ASN A 157 5.59 3.82 -11.81
C ASN A 157 5.60 2.39 -11.26
N GLN A 158 6.48 1.57 -11.81
CA GLN A 158 6.65 0.17 -11.42
C GLN A 158 8.10 -0.27 -11.61
N ILE A 159 8.72 -0.86 -10.58
CA ILE A 159 10.02 -1.54 -10.67
C ILE A 159 9.91 -2.79 -11.54
N LEU A 160 10.89 -2.99 -12.42
CA LEU A 160 10.93 -4.04 -13.43
C LEU A 160 12.01 -5.09 -13.13
N PRO A 161 11.96 -6.28 -13.77
CA PRO A 161 12.91 -7.37 -13.55
C PRO A 161 14.38 -7.00 -13.79
N ASN A 162 14.65 -6.00 -14.62
CA ASN A 162 16.01 -5.52 -14.91
C ASN A 162 16.48 -4.42 -13.94
N GLY A 163 15.72 -4.12 -12.88
CA GLY A 163 16.04 -3.09 -11.89
C GLY A 163 15.75 -1.64 -12.34
N LYS A 164 15.30 -1.43 -13.58
CA LYS A 164 14.77 -0.12 -14.03
C LYS A 164 13.32 0.03 -13.60
N ILE A 165 12.85 1.26 -13.66
CA ILE A 165 11.47 1.63 -13.33
C ILE A 165 10.82 2.18 -14.59
N ILE A 166 9.66 1.64 -14.94
CA ILE A 166 8.79 2.21 -15.96
C ILE A 166 7.94 3.31 -15.33
N VAL A 167 7.82 4.46 -16.00
CA VAL A 167 6.94 5.57 -15.63
C VAL A 167 5.87 5.71 -16.69
N VAL A 168 4.60 5.58 -16.30
CA VAL A 168 3.46 5.48 -17.23
C VAL A 168 2.50 6.64 -17.03
N GLY A 169 2.20 7.34 -18.12
CA GLY A 169 1.17 8.35 -18.17
C GLY A 169 1.52 9.65 -17.46
N GLY A 170 0.51 10.28 -16.89
CA GLY A 170 0.54 11.66 -16.40
C GLY A 170 -0.42 12.54 -17.20
N MET A 171 -0.73 13.71 -16.68
CA MET A 171 -1.67 14.66 -17.28
C MET A 171 -1.27 14.99 -18.71
N ASN A 172 -2.15 14.66 -19.67
CA ASN A 172 -1.94 14.78 -21.12
C ASN A 172 -0.69 14.04 -21.65
N GLN A 173 -0.21 13.00 -20.95
CA GLN A 173 0.85 12.13 -21.42
C GLN A 173 0.31 10.74 -21.77
N PHE A 174 0.30 10.42 -23.06
CA PHE A 174 -0.17 9.12 -23.57
C PHE A 174 1.03 8.25 -23.97
N ASN A 175 1.97 8.11 -23.05
CA ASN A 175 3.25 7.46 -23.29
C ASN A 175 3.86 6.93 -21.99
N TYR A 176 4.91 6.12 -22.12
CA TYR A 176 5.75 5.66 -21.02
C TYR A 176 7.24 5.81 -21.35
N GLU A 177 8.07 5.82 -20.31
CA GLU A 177 9.53 5.86 -20.39
C GLU A 177 10.17 5.10 -19.22
N PHE A 178 11.50 5.00 -19.20
CA PHE A 178 12.25 4.28 -18.17
C PHE A 178 13.24 5.17 -17.42
N ILE A 179 13.39 4.92 -16.12
CA ILE A 179 14.37 5.56 -15.25
C ILE A 179 15.11 4.51 -14.39
N PRO A 180 16.36 4.77 -13.96
CA PRO A 180 17.21 5.89 -14.38
C PRO A 180 17.68 5.74 -15.84
N LYS A 181 17.95 6.87 -16.50
CA LYS A 181 18.51 6.89 -17.85
C LYS A 181 20.02 6.73 -17.77
N THR A 182 20.50 5.53 -18.12
CA THR A 182 21.92 5.17 -18.07
C THR A 182 22.53 5.03 -19.46
N SER A 183 21.71 4.96 -20.51
CA SER A 183 22.12 4.82 -21.91
C SER A 183 21.30 5.71 -22.84
N THR A 184 21.77 5.93 -24.06
CA THR A 184 21.05 6.71 -25.07
C THR A 184 19.68 6.09 -25.41
N SER A 185 19.58 4.76 -25.43
CA SER A 185 18.30 4.05 -25.66
C SER A 185 17.25 4.34 -24.60
N ASP A 186 17.65 4.70 -23.38
CA ASP A 186 16.72 5.04 -22.28
C ASP A 186 16.05 6.41 -22.45
N GLN A 187 16.45 7.20 -23.44
CA GLN A 187 15.80 8.47 -23.74
C GLN A 187 14.53 8.32 -24.57
N THR A 188 14.28 7.12 -25.10
CA THR A 188 13.13 6.80 -25.96
C THR A 188 11.82 6.97 -25.20
N LEU A 189 10.87 7.63 -25.85
CA LEU A 189 9.50 7.77 -25.37
C LEU A 189 8.59 6.84 -26.16
N TYR A 190 7.84 5.99 -25.47
CA TYR A 190 7.00 4.97 -26.11
C TYR A 190 5.54 5.39 -26.06
N ARG A 191 4.90 5.48 -27.22
CA ARG A 191 3.47 5.84 -27.31
C ARG A 191 2.59 4.75 -26.71
N LEU A 192 1.58 5.16 -25.96
CA LEU A 192 0.57 4.29 -25.36
C LEU A 192 -0.83 4.92 -25.52
N PRO A 193 -1.45 4.81 -26.71
CA PRO A 193 -2.76 5.40 -27.03
C PRO A 193 -3.89 4.98 -26.07
N PHE A 194 -3.78 3.78 -25.48
CA PHE A 194 -4.68 3.27 -24.45
C PHE A 194 -5.00 4.28 -23.33
N LEU A 195 -4.02 5.10 -22.92
CA LEU A 195 -4.26 6.11 -21.88
C LEU A 195 -5.18 7.23 -22.37
N GLU A 196 -5.09 7.63 -23.63
CA GLU A 196 -5.99 8.63 -24.22
C GLU A 196 -7.40 8.05 -24.39
N GLU A 197 -7.48 6.83 -24.91
CA GLU A 197 -8.73 6.11 -25.16
C GLU A 197 -9.53 5.90 -23.87
N THR A 198 -8.87 5.78 -22.72
CA THR A 198 -9.48 5.55 -21.40
C THR A 198 -9.98 6.81 -20.72
N ARG A 199 -9.78 7.99 -21.29
CA ARG A 199 -10.38 9.21 -20.76
C ARG A 199 -11.91 9.14 -20.82
N TYR A 200 -12.58 9.71 -19.82
CA TYR A 200 -14.03 9.86 -19.90
C TYR A 200 -14.42 10.96 -20.89
N SER A 201 -13.68 12.07 -20.87
CA SER A 201 -13.78 13.13 -21.87
C SER A 201 -12.48 13.95 -21.93
N PRO A 202 -12.33 14.88 -22.91
CA PRO A 202 -11.22 15.81 -22.92
C PRO A 202 -11.11 16.69 -21.65
N LEU A 203 -12.21 16.91 -20.92
CA LEU A 203 -12.22 17.71 -19.70
C LEU A 203 -12.17 16.85 -18.42
N ILE A 204 -12.52 15.56 -18.52
CA ILE A 204 -12.62 14.63 -17.40
C ILE A 204 -11.61 13.50 -17.65
N PRO A 205 -10.38 13.60 -17.11
CA PRO A 205 -9.29 12.71 -17.48
C PRO A 205 -9.56 11.28 -17.03
N ASN A 206 -9.89 11.03 -15.75
CA ASN A 206 -10.22 9.70 -15.21
C ASN A 206 -9.26 8.57 -15.58
N ASN A 207 -8.02 8.88 -15.99
CA ASN A 207 -7.01 7.94 -16.47
C ASN A 207 -5.65 8.17 -15.78
N LEU A 208 -5.63 9.06 -14.79
CA LEU A 208 -4.44 9.47 -14.06
C LEU A 208 -4.14 8.51 -12.91
N TYR A 209 -2.86 8.38 -12.55
CA TYR A 209 -2.35 7.28 -11.73
C TYR A 209 -2.91 5.91 -12.16
N PRO A 210 -2.65 5.45 -13.41
CA PRO A 210 -3.08 4.13 -13.84
C PRO A 210 -2.49 3.06 -12.90
N PHE A 211 -3.25 2.01 -12.60
CA PHE A 211 -2.77 0.93 -11.75
C PHE A 211 -1.86 0.02 -12.57
N LEU A 212 -0.63 -0.14 -12.10
CA LEU A 212 0.42 -0.91 -12.74
C LEU A 212 0.71 -2.15 -11.89
N HIS A 213 0.60 -3.34 -12.48
CA HIS A 213 0.98 -4.59 -11.81
C HIS A 213 1.88 -5.40 -12.71
N LEU A 214 3.14 -5.59 -12.31
CA LEU A 214 4.04 -6.50 -13.01
C LEU A 214 3.49 -7.93 -12.86
N THR A 215 3.36 -8.66 -13.96
CA THR A 215 2.82 -10.03 -13.95
C THR A 215 3.92 -11.07 -13.71
N PRO A 216 3.58 -12.29 -13.25
CA PRO A 216 4.55 -13.39 -13.15
C PRO A 216 5.28 -13.71 -14.47
N GLY A 217 4.62 -13.47 -15.60
CA GLY A 217 5.20 -13.62 -16.95
C GLY A 217 6.06 -12.45 -17.40
N GLY A 218 6.32 -11.45 -16.56
CA GLY A 218 7.23 -10.34 -16.85
C GLY A 218 6.64 -9.18 -17.66
N LYS A 219 5.39 -9.29 -18.12
CA LYS A 219 4.64 -8.21 -18.78
C LYS A 219 3.92 -7.32 -17.77
N LEU A 220 3.47 -6.14 -18.18
CA LEU A 220 2.84 -5.16 -17.30
C LEU A 220 1.33 -5.12 -17.51
N PHE A 221 0.57 -5.43 -16.47
CA PHE A 221 -0.86 -5.14 -16.44
C PHE A 221 -1.04 -3.64 -16.16
N ILE A 222 -1.83 -2.96 -16.99
CA ILE A 222 -2.15 -1.53 -16.84
C ILE A 222 -3.66 -1.39 -16.81
N PHE A 223 -4.20 -0.82 -15.75
CA PHE A 223 -5.61 -0.45 -15.63
C PHE A 223 -5.75 1.07 -15.56
N ALA A 224 -6.65 1.63 -16.37
CA ALA A 224 -6.98 3.05 -16.37
C ALA A 224 -8.49 3.24 -16.56
N ASN A 225 -9.08 4.11 -15.75
CA ASN A 225 -10.52 4.37 -15.68
C ASN A 225 -11.35 3.13 -15.29
N ASP A 226 -11.72 2.31 -16.27
CA ASP A 226 -12.55 1.11 -16.17
C ASP A 226 -12.03 -0.06 -17.03
N ARG A 227 -10.91 0.15 -17.75
CA ARG A 227 -10.35 -0.78 -18.72
C ARG A 227 -8.93 -1.18 -18.36
N ALA A 228 -8.49 -2.31 -18.89
CA ALA A 228 -7.12 -2.77 -18.72
C ALA A 228 -6.53 -3.46 -19.95
N ILE A 229 -5.21 -3.42 -20.01
CA ILE A 229 -4.38 -4.08 -21.03
C ILE A 229 -3.22 -4.84 -20.39
N LEU A 230 -2.66 -5.80 -21.13
CA LEU A 230 -1.36 -6.41 -20.85
C LEU A 230 -0.34 -5.86 -21.86
N LEU A 231 0.60 -5.07 -21.37
CA LEU A 231 1.66 -4.45 -22.16
C LEU A 231 2.94 -5.28 -22.07
N ASP A 232 3.43 -5.73 -23.22
CA ASP A 232 4.83 -6.10 -23.41
C ASP A 232 5.63 -4.81 -23.65
N TYR A 233 6.15 -4.24 -22.56
CA TYR A 233 6.89 -2.97 -22.57
C TYR A 233 8.29 -3.09 -23.17
N VAL A 234 8.81 -4.32 -23.36
CA VAL A 234 10.09 -4.55 -24.04
C VAL A 234 9.92 -4.37 -25.54
N ASN A 235 8.85 -4.95 -26.08
CA ASN A 235 8.54 -4.90 -27.52
C ASN A 235 7.58 -3.75 -27.90
N ASN A 236 7.21 -2.90 -26.94
CA ASN A 236 6.21 -1.84 -27.09
C ASN A 236 4.90 -2.33 -27.74
N LYS A 237 4.36 -3.44 -27.23
CA LYS A 237 3.20 -4.10 -27.82
C LYS A 237 2.14 -4.44 -26.77
N VAL A 238 0.90 -4.01 -27.02
CA VAL A 238 -0.25 -4.52 -26.28
C VAL A 238 -0.53 -5.95 -26.74
N VAL A 239 -0.43 -6.92 -25.84
CA VAL A 239 -0.59 -8.34 -26.16
C VAL A 239 -1.95 -8.91 -25.74
N LYS A 240 -2.69 -8.20 -24.87
CA LYS A 240 -4.02 -8.60 -24.42
C LYS A 240 -4.82 -7.36 -24.02
N ASN A 241 -6.09 -7.33 -24.39
CA ASN A 241 -7.09 -6.43 -23.82
C ASN A 241 -7.92 -7.25 -22.83
N TYR A 242 -8.21 -6.69 -21.66
CA TYR A 242 -9.07 -7.31 -20.66
C TYR A 242 -10.51 -6.79 -20.81
N PRO A 243 -11.52 -7.55 -20.34
CA PRO A 243 -12.90 -7.06 -20.34
C PRO A 243 -13.01 -5.74 -19.56
N VAL A 244 -13.92 -4.87 -19.98
CA VAL A 244 -14.29 -3.66 -19.23
C VAL A 244 -14.81 -4.08 -17.86
N MET A 245 -14.37 -3.39 -16.80
CA MET A 245 -14.89 -3.62 -15.46
C MET A 245 -16.36 -3.15 -15.41
N PRO A 246 -17.32 -4.03 -15.05
CA PRO A 246 -18.73 -3.66 -15.07
C PRO A 246 -19.07 -2.62 -13.98
N GLY A 247 -20.17 -1.90 -14.19
CA GLY A 247 -20.76 -0.99 -13.20
C GLY A 247 -20.63 0.50 -13.51
N GLY A 248 -19.91 0.90 -14.56
CA GLY A 248 -19.81 2.31 -14.98
C GLY A 248 -19.13 3.22 -13.94
N VAL A 249 -18.21 2.65 -13.15
CA VAL A 249 -17.48 3.34 -12.09
C VAL A 249 -16.05 3.59 -12.55
N SER A 250 -15.59 4.82 -12.44
CA SER A 250 -14.19 5.17 -12.70
C SER A 250 -13.34 4.93 -11.45
N ARG A 251 -12.19 4.25 -11.62
CA ARG A 251 -11.27 3.89 -10.53
C ARG A 251 -9.99 4.71 -10.50
N SER A 252 -9.68 5.45 -11.56
CA SER A 252 -8.50 6.30 -11.62
C SER A 252 -8.82 7.72 -11.17
N TYR A 253 -7.79 8.51 -10.88
CA TYR A 253 -7.97 9.89 -10.44
C TYR A 253 -8.67 10.72 -11.53
N PRO A 254 -9.63 11.62 -11.18
CA PRO A 254 -10.06 12.01 -9.83
C PRO A 254 -11.16 11.17 -9.15
N SER A 255 -11.82 10.23 -9.82
CA SER A 255 -12.84 9.39 -9.15
C SER A 255 -12.24 8.44 -8.10
N THR A 256 -11.00 7.99 -8.31
CA THR A 256 -10.06 7.40 -7.34
C THR A 256 -10.61 6.24 -6.50
N GLY A 257 -10.52 5.03 -7.05
CA GLY A 257 -10.48 3.78 -6.29
C GLY A 257 -9.04 3.39 -5.94
N SER A 258 -8.82 2.11 -5.64
CA SER A 258 -7.47 1.58 -5.40
C SER A 258 -7.36 0.13 -5.87
N SER A 259 -6.12 -0.37 -5.96
CA SER A 259 -5.82 -1.66 -6.53
C SER A 259 -4.63 -2.34 -5.88
N VAL A 260 -4.71 -3.67 -5.78
CA VAL A 260 -3.59 -4.56 -5.40
C VAL A 260 -3.47 -5.71 -6.39
N LEU A 261 -2.24 -6.19 -6.58
CA LEU A 261 -1.99 -7.55 -7.03
C LEU A 261 -2.14 -8.45 -5.79
N LEU A 262 -3.11 -9.36 -5.81
CA LEU A 262 -3.30 -10.31 -4.71
C LEU A 262 -2.05 -11.18 -4.52
N PRO A 263 -1.80 -11.70 -3.30
CA PRO A 263 -0.63 -12.51 -2.99
C PRO A 263 -0.33 -13.59 -4.04
N LEU A 264 0.92 -13.67 -4.48
CA LEU A 264 1.36 -14.74 -5.37
C LEU A 264 1.86 -15.92 -4.52
N THR A 265 1.18 -17.04 -4.59
CA THR A 265 1.61 -18.27 -3.92
C THR A 265 2.59 -19.03 -4.79
N LEU A 266 3.84 -19.14 -4.33
CA LEU A 266 4.91 -19.79 -5.07
C LEU A 266 4.91 -21.31 -4.85
N SER A 267 5.39 -22.04 -5.85
CA SER A 267 5.57 -23.50 -5.79
C SER A 267 7.05 -23.85 -5.72
N SER A 268 7.38 -24.98 -5.10
CA SER A 268 8.72 -25.57 -5.13
C SER A 268 9.08 -26.09 -6.53
N ASN A 269 8.09 -26.33 -7.39
CA ASN A 269 8.32 -26.55 -8.82
C ASN A 269 8.44 -25.19 -9.53
N PHE A 270 9.67 -24.75 -9.78
CA PHE A 270 9.98 -23.46 -10.41
C PHE A 270 9.51 -23.32 -11.87
N ASN A 271 9.05 -24.40 -12.51
CA ASN A 271 8.44 -24.31 -13.85
C ASN A 271 6.98 -23.85 -13.78
N ASN A 272 6.36 -23.88 -12.61
CA ASN A 272 4.98 -23.42 -12.43
C ASN A 272 4.96 -21.90 -12.24
N HIS A 273 4.26 -21.19 -13.13
CA HIS A 273 3.95 -19.79 -12.93
C HIS A 273 2.74 -19.65 -11.99
N PRO A 274 2.83 -18.84 -10.92
CA PRO A 274 1.70 -18.65 -10.03
C PRO A 274 0.55 -17.96 -10.77
N GLU A 275 -0.67 -18.33 -10.41
CA GLU A 275 -1.84 -17.54 -10.78
C GLU A 275 -1.70 -16.12 -10.21
N ALA A 276 -2.04 -15.12 -11.01
CA ALA A 276 -2.04 -13.74 -10.58
C ALA A 276 -3.43 -13.14 -10.75
N ALA A 277 -3.93 -12.52 -9.70
CA ALA A 277 -5.21 -11.84 -9.70
C ALA A 277 -5.06 -10.40 -9.20
N VAL A 278 -5.67 -9.46 -9.91
CA VAL A 278 -5.79 -8.08 -9.43
C VAL A 278 -7.12 -7.91 -8.72
N PHE A 279 -7.14 -7.07 -7.69
CA PHE A 279 -8.33 -6.69 -6.95
C PHE A 279 -8.43 -5.17 -6.91
N ILE A 280 -9.57 -4.62 -7.35
CA ILE A 280 -9.79 -3.18 -7.52
C ILE A 280 -11.09 -2.80 -6.83
N CYS A 281 -11.06 -1.81 -5.95
CA CYS A 281 -12.22 -1.40 -5.15
C CYS A 281 -12.46 0.11 -5.17
N GLY A 282 -13.73 0.49 -4.97
CA GLY A 282 -14.12 1.87 -4.70
C GLY A 282 -13.96 2.82 -5.89
N GLY A 283 -14.03 4.12 -5.65
CA GLY A 283 -14.09 5.13 -6.70
C GLY A 283 -15.51 5.66 -6.90
N ALA A 284 -15.74 6.37 -7.98
CA ALA A 284 -16.98 7.13 -8.18
C ALA A 284 -17.40 7.16 -9.65
N VAL A 285 -18.64 7.59 -9.91
CA VAL A 285 -19.11 7.78 -11.29
C VAL A 285 -18.23 8.82 -12.01
N PRO A 286 -18.02 8.70 -13.34
CA PRO A 286 -16.98 9.47 -14.03
C PRO A 286 -17.03 10.99 -13.88
N ASP A 287 -18.22 11.58 -13.77
CA ASP A 287 -18.42 13.03 -13.67
C ASP A 287 -18.45 13.58 -12.23
N SER A 288 -18.13 12.74 -11.24
CA SER A 288 -18.21 13.11 -9.81
C SER A 288 -17.35 14.31 -9.43
N ASN A 289 -16.19 14.49 -10.08
CA ASN A 289 -15.31 15.63 -9.79
C ASN A 289 -15.91 16.96 -10.24
N GLN A 290 -16.49 17.00 -11.44
CA GLN A 290 -17.20 18.18 -11.95
C GLN A 290 -18.37 18.54 -11.03
N LYS A 291 -19.15 17.54 -10.61
CA LYS A 291 -20.26 17.72 -9.66
C LYS A 291 -19.80 18.20 -8.30
N ALA A 292 -18.72 17.64 -7.76
CA ALA A 292 -18.16 18.04 -6.47
C ALA A 292 -17.67 19.51 -6.49
N ASN A 293 -17.04 19.94 -7.58
CA ASN A 293 -16.63 21.34 -7.78
C ASN A 293 -17.84 22.30 -7.84
N ALA A 294 -19.01 21.80 -8.25
CA ALA A 294 -20.28 22.52 -8.21
C ALA A 294 -21.04 22.36 -6.88
N GLY A 295 -20.43 21.75 -5.86
CA GLY A 295 -21.03 21.55 -4.53
C GLY A 295 -21.95 20.32 -4.42
N VAL A 296 -21.99 19.44 -5.42
CA VAL A 296 -22.80 18.22 -5.45
C VAL A 296 -21.93 16.98 -5.21
N PHE A 297 -22.05 16.37 -4.05
CA PHE A 297 -21.20 15.24 -3.62
C PHE A 297 -21.88 13.90 -3.86
N ILE A 298 -21.52 13.22 -4.96
CA ILE A 298 -22.11 11.93 -5.33
C ILE A 298 -21.58 10.80 -4.47
N THR A 299 -22.46 9.86 -4.11
CA THR A 299 -22.10 8.66 -3.36
C THR A 299 -21.06 7.82 -4.08
N ALA A 300 -19.99 7.45 -3.38
CA ALA A 300 -18.92 6.59 -3.86
C ALA A 300 -19.42 5.15 -4.10
N SER A 301 -18.72 4.38 -4.92
CA SER A 301 -19.08 2.99 -5.16
C SER A 301 -18.66 2.07 -4.00
N LYS A 302 -19.45 1.01 -3.77
CA LYS A 302 -19.08 -0.16 -2.95
C LYS A 302 -18.43 -1.27 -3.77
N SER A 303 -18.48 -1.17 -5.10
CA SER A 303 -18.08 -2.27 -5.95
C SER A 303 -16.56 -2.52 -5.88
N CYS A 304 -16.23 -3.80 -5.84
CA CYS A 304 -14.91 -4.36 -5.93
C CYS A 304 -14.90 -5.42 -7.03
N GLY A 305 -13.85 -5.48 -7.83
CA GLY A 305 -13.69 -6.50 -8.87
C GLY A 305 -12.37 -7.23 -8.72
N ARG A 306 -12.44 -8.56 -8.79
CA ARG A 306 -11.29 -9.46 -8.90
C ARG A 306 -11.19 -9.95 -10.34
N LEU A 307 -9.98 -9.96 -10.88
CA LEU A 307 -9.69 -10.46 -12.22
C LEU A 307 -8.43 -11.31 -12.18
N VAL A 308 -8.54 -12.61 -12.53
CA VAL A 308 -7.38 -13.49 -12.70
C VAL A 308 -6.71 -13.15 -14.03
N ILE A 309 -5.66 -12.33 -13.99
CA ILE A 309 -5.03 -11.75 -15.18
C ILE A 309 -4.20 -12.75 -15.99
N THR A 310 -3.81 -13.87 -15.37
CA THR A 310 -3.10 -15.00 -16.00
C THR A 310 -4.05 -16.05 -16.58
N ALA A 311 -5.36 -15.95 -16.37
CA ALA A 311 -6.33 -16.88 -16.95
C ALA A 311 -6.35 -16.77 -18.49
N ASN A 312 -6.64 -17.89 -19.15
CA ASN A 312 -6.83 -17.92 -20.61
C ASN A 312 -7.95 -16.95 -21.02
N ASN A 313 -9.11 -17.05 -20.34
CA ASN A 313 -10.29 -16.21 -20.52
C ASN A 313 -10.62 -15.45 -19.22
N PRO A 314 -9.98 -14.31 -18.93
CA PRO A 314 -10.22 -13.53 -17.73
C PRO A 314 -11.62 -12.92 -17.72
N SER A 315 -12.31 -13.01 -16.59
CA SER A 315 -13.59 -12.34 -16.34
C SER A 315 -13.57 -11.67 -14.96
N TRP A 316 -14.34 -10.59 -14.81
CA TRP A 316 -14.46 -9.88 -13.54
C TRP A 316 -15.41 -10.62 -12.60
N GLU A 317 -14.91 -11.00 -11.43
CA GLU A 317 -15.72 -11.39 -10.28
C GLU A 317 -16.00 -10.16 -9.43
N MET A 318 -17.26 -9.75 -9.36
CA MET A 318 -17.67 -8.54 -8.64
C MET A 318 -18.20 -8.86 -7.25
N GLU A 319 -17.81 -8.05 -6.28
CA GLU A 319 -18.31 -8.06 -4.91
C GLU A 319 -18.60 -6.62 -4.45
N GLU A 320 -19.32 -6.47 -3.35
CA GLU A 320 -19.49 -5.17 -2.69
C GLU A 320 -18.81 -5.17 -1.32
N MET A 321 -17.92 -4.20 -1.10
CA MET A 321 -17.41 -3.91 0.23
C MET A 321 -18.53 -3.26 1.07
N PRO A 322 -18.53 -3.39 2.41
CA PRO A 322 -19.65 -2.94 3.24
C PRO A 322 -19.89 -1.43 3.24
N LEU A 323 -18.86 -0.62 2.95
CA LEU A 323 -18.86 0.83 3.06
C LEU A 323 -18.51 1.47 1.71
N ASN A 324 -19.29 2.47 1.26
CA ASN A 324 -18.96 3.27 0.08
C ASN A 324 -17.60 3.93 0.29
N ARG A 325 -16.71 3.87 -0.71
CA ARG A 325 -15.38 4.47 -0.57
C ARG A 325 -14.81 4.95 -1.89
N LEU A 326 -14.35 6.19 -1.90
CA LEU A 326 -13.38 6.74 -2.85
C LEU A 326 -12.19 7.27 -2.05
N MET A 327 -11.03 7.40 -2.71
CA MET A 327 -9.75 7.72 -2.08
C MET A 327 -9.29 6.75 -0.96
N GLY A 328 -9.71 5.49 -1.02
CA GLY A 328 -9.20 4.48 -0.09
C GLY A 328 -7.84 3.94 -0.52
N ASP A 329 -6.90 3.76 0.41
CA ASP A 329 -5.69 2.99 0.19
C ASP A 329 -5.97 1.48 0.36
N MET A 330 -5.27 0.64 -0.40
CA MET A 330 -5.28 -0.81 -0.25
C MET A 330 -3.87 -1.32 0.05
N ILE A 331 -3.69 -1.94 1.22
CA ILE A 331 -2.39 -2.38 1.74
C ILE A 331 -2.40 -3.90 1.93
N LEU A 332 -1.45 -4.60 1.30
CA LEU A 332 -1.19 -6.01 1.58
C LEU A 332 -0.60 -6.17 2.97
N LEU A 333 -1.22 -7.02 3.79
CA LEU A 333 -0.72 -7.38 5.12
C LEU A 333 0.16 -8.64 5.04
N PRO A 334 1.07 -8.89 5.99
CA PRO A 334 1.92 -10.08 5.98
C PRO A 334 1.17 -11.42 5.93
N THR A 335 -0.10 -11.44 6.33
CA THR A 335 -0.99 -12.61 6.27
C THR A 335 -1.51 -12.92 4.87
N GLY A 336 -1.31 -12.03 3.90
CA GLY A 336 -1.93 -12.09 2.58
C GLY A 336 -3.33 -11.46 2.50
N ASP A 337 -3.85 -10.93 3.62
CA ASP A 337 -5.08 -10.15 3.62
C ASP A 337 -4.84 -8.75 3.05
N VAL A 338 -5.92 -8.09 2.61
CA VAL A 338 -5.89 -6.73 2.09
C VAL A 338 -6.62 -5.81 3.05
N LEU A 339 -5.94 -4.76 3.53
CA LEU A 339 -6.56 -3.71 4.33
C LEU A 339 -6.97 -2.55 3.42
N ILE A 340 -8.27 -2.25 3.38
CA ILE A 340 -8.84 -1.08 2.70
C ILE A 340 -9.03 0.02 3.76
N ILE A 341 -8.37 1.15 3.63
CA ILE A 341 -8.27 2.19 4.67
C ILE A 341 -8.34 3.60 4.04
N ASN A 342 -8.57 4.66 4.83
CA ASN A 342 -8.71 6.05 4.37
C ASN A 342 -9.87 6.29 3.38
N GLY A 343 -10.15 7.54 3.05
CA GLY A 343 -11.11 7.92 2.02
C GLY A 343 -12.47 8.41 2.54
N ALA A 344 -13.40 8.57 1.59
CA ALA A 344 -14.69 9.25 1.78
C ALA A 344 -15.84 8.45 1.16
N ALA A 345 -17.05 8.63 1.70
CA ALA A 345 -18.24 7.98 1.19
C ALA A 345 -18.91 8.77 0.06
N LYS A 346 -18.59 10.07 -0.12
CA LYS A 346 -19.16 10.94 -1.17
C LYS A 346 -18.14 11.92 -1.75
N GLY A 347 -18.37 12.31 -3.00
CA GLY A 347 -17.63 13.35 -3.71
C GLY A 347 -16.62 12.82 -4.73
N SER A 348 -15.41 13.36 -4.71
CA SER A 348 -14.28 12.93 -5.56
C SER A 348 -12.94 13.27 -4.90
N ALA A 349 -11.83 12.81 -5.47
CA ALA A 349 -10.51 13.32 -5.12
C ALA A 349 -10.29 14.74 -5.64
N GLY A 350 -9.51 15.52 -4.90
CA GLY A 350 -9.31 16.94 -5.14
C GLY A 350 -9.60 17.77 -3.90
N TRP A 351 -9.34 19.07 -3.99
CA TRP A 351 -9.53 19.98 -2.87
C TRP A 351 -11.01 20.27 -2.62
N TYR A 352 -11.42 20.26 -1.35
CA TYR A 352 -12.79 20.54 -0.90
C TYR A 352 -13.88 19.61 -1.49
N ALA A 353 -13.48 18.57 -2.22
CA ALA A 353 -14.33 17.81 -3.14
C ALA A 353 -14.96 16.55 -2.53
N ALA A 354 -14.72 16.27 -1.25
CA ALA A 354 -15.20 15.05 -0.58
C ALA A 354 -16.08 15.36 0.65
N ARG A 355 -16.98 14.44 0.99
CA ARG A 355 -17.83 14.48 2.19
C ARG A 355 -17.92 13.09 2.82
N GLU A 356 -18.31 13.07 4.10
CA GLU A 356 -18.53 11.83 4.87
C GLU A 356 -17.28 10.94 4.93
N PRO A 357 -16.25 11.33 5.71
CA PRO A 357 -15.03 10.53 5.86
C PRO A 357 -15.35 9.11 6.35
N VAL A 358 -14.71 8.11 5.74
CA VAL A 358 -14.90 6.71 6.11
C VAL A 358 -13.82 6.33 7.12
N LEU A 359 -14.19 6.39 8.40
CA LEU A 359 -13.26 6.20 9.51
C LEU A 359 -12.90 4.74 9.78
N ASN A 360 -13.75 3.79 9.37
CA ASN A 360 -13.53 2.37 9.55
C ASN A 360 -12.69 1.79 8.40
N PRO A 361 -11.56 1.13 8.68
CA PRO A 361 -10.94 0.23 7.71
C PRO A 361 -11.86 -0.97 7.42
N VAL A 362 -11.62 -1.62 6.28
CA VAL A 362 -12.24 -2.89 5.91
C VAL A 362 -11.14 -3.90 5.61
N LEU A 363 -11.14 -5.02 6.31
CA LEU A 363 -10.24 -6.14 6.03
C LEU A 363 -10.89 -7.07 5.01
N TYR A 364 -10.21 -7.32 3.90
CA TYR A 364 -10.62 -8.29 2.88
C TYR A 364 -9.71 -9.53 2.95
N ARG A 365 -10.32 -10.71 3.02
CA ARG A 365 -9.63 -12.01 3.05
C ARG A 365 -9.80 -12.73 1.71
N PRO A 366 -8.80 -12.69 0.80
CA PRO A 366 -8.98 -13.14 -0.59
C PRO A 366 -9.35 -14.62 -0.74
N ASN A 367 -8.92 -15.44 0.22
CA ASN A 367 -9.11 -16.90 0.22
C ASN A 367 -10.24 -17.36 1.14
N ALA A 368 -10.95 -16.44 1.80
CA ALA A 368 -12.08 -16.82 2.64
C ALA A 368 -13.25 -17.31 1.77
N PRO A 369 -13.92 -18.40 2.16
CA PRO A 369 -15.08 -18.90 1.43
C PRO A 369 -16.24 -17.92 1.54
N ILE A 370 -16.90 -17.66 0.40
CA ILE A 370 -18.18 -16.95 0.37
C ILE A 370 -19.27 -17.99 0.60
N THR A 371 -20.12 -17.73 1.59
CA THR A 371 -21.38 -18.45 1.78
C THR A 371 -22.50 -17.43 1.95
N ALA A 372 -23.76 -17.87 1.93
CA ALA A 372 -24.90 -16.99 2.21
C ALA A 372 -24.80 -16.25 3.57
N LYS A 373 -23.92 -16.70 4.48
CA LYS A 373 -23.72 -16.12 5.82
C LYS A 373 -22.32 -15.50 6.03
N THR A 374 -21.39 -15.65 5.09
CA THR A 374 -19.99 -15.21 5.27
C THR A 374 -19.55 -14.28 4.14
N SER A 375 -19.10 -13.08 4.53
CA SER A 375 -18.45 -12.13 3.64
C SER A 375 -16.93 -12.28 3.72
N ARG A 376 -16.23 -12.03 2.60
CA ARG A 376 -14.77 -11.84 2.60
C ARG A 376 -14.33 -10.55 3.28
N PHE A 377 -15.27 -9.62 3.50
CA PHE A 377 -15.02 -8.32 4.11
C PHE A 377 -15.39 -8.30 5.59
N GLU A 378 -14.61 -7.56 6.36
CA GLU A 378 -14.87 -7.31 7.77
C GLU A 378 -14.59 -5.84 8.11
N ILE A 379 -15.54 -5.17 8.78
CA ILE A 379 -15.38 -3.79 9.23
C ILE A 379 -14.50 -3.76 10.49
N MET A 380 -13.44 -2.97 10.45
CA MET A 380 -12.48 -2.78 11.54
C MET A 380 -12.87 -1.62 12.46
N SER A 381 -12.17 -1.49 13.59
CA SER A 381 -12.33 -0.35 14.52
C SER A 381 -12.05 0.99 13.82
N PRO A 382 -12.86 2.04 14.05
CA PRO A 382 -12.69 3.33 13.39
C PRO A 382 -11.53 4.16 13.98
N SER A 383 -10.88 4.96 13.14
CA SER A 383 -10.07 6.09 13.61
C SER A 383 -10.98 7.25 14.03
N LYS A 384 -10.41 8.24 14.74
CA LYS A 384 -11.07 9.52 15.03
C LYS A 384 -10.64 10.63 14.07
N ILE A 385 -9.64 10.38 13.21
CA ILE A 385 -9.04 11.36 12.32
C ILE A 385 -9.48 11.07 10.88
N PRO A 386 -10.17 12.00 10.21
CA PRO A 386 -10.45 11.91 8.77
C PRO A 386 -9.17 11.88 7.95
N ARG A 387 -8.99 10.84 7.12
CA ARG A 387 -7.89 10.70 6.16
C ARG A 387 -8.46 10.72 4.75
N LEU A 388 -8.47 11.88 4.10
CA LEU A 388 -9.11 12.16 2.81
C LEU A 388 -8.09 12.30 1.68
N TYR A 389 -8.31 13.22 0.73
CA TYR A 389 -7.38 13.52 -0.35
C TYR A 389 -5.99 13.86 0.20
N HIS A 390 -4.93 13.31 -0.42
CA HIS A 390 -3.54 13.41 0.07
C HIS A 390 -3.26 12.72 1.41
N SER A 391 -4.08 11.75 1.82
CA SER A 391 -3.68 10.77 2.83
C SER A 391 -2.94 9.59 2.21
N THR A 392 -2.17 8.90 3.03
CA THR A 392 -1.41 7.71 2.64
C THR A 392 -1.42 6.67 3.75
N ALA A 393 -1.26 5.39 3.38
CA ALA A 393 -1.05 4.27 4.29
C ALA A 393 0.14 3.40 3.85
N HIS A 394 0.85 2.81 4.80
CA HIS A 394 2.02 1.95 4.57
C HIS A 394 2.14 0.82 5.59
N LEU A 395 2.48 -0.38 5.14
CA LEU A 395 2.87 -1.48 6.04
C LEU A 395 4.26 -1.20 6.65
N LEU A 396 4.38 -1.31 7.98
CA LEU A 396 5.65 -1.24 8.70
C LEU A 396 6.24 -2.64 8.90
N SER A 397 7.57 -2.71 9.10
CA SER A 397 8.27 -3.97 9.38
C SER A 397 7.76 -4.68 10.64
N ASP A 398 7.17 -3.98 11.60
CA ASP A 398 6.57 -4.61 12.76
C ASP A 398 5.14 -5.15 12.53
N GLY A 399 4.60 -5.05 11.32
CA GLY A 399 3.27 -5.48 10.95
C GLY A 399 2.16 -4.45 11.21
N ARG A 400 2.45 -3.28 11.79
CA ARG A 400 1.43 -2.22 11.89
C ARG A 400 1.26 -1.53 10.54
N VAL A 401 0.15 -0.83 10.36
CA VAL A 401 -0.07 0.05 9.19
C VAL A 401 0.02 1.51 9.64
N LEU A 402 1.04 2.23 9.16
CA LEU A 402 1.20 3.66 9.38
C LEU A 402 0.26 4.43 8.46
N VAL A 403 -0.40 5.46 9.00
CA VAL A 403 -1.31 6.33 8.27
C VAL A 403 -0.94 7.79 8.52
N GLY A 404 -0.84 8.57 7.44
CA GLY A 404 -0.45 9.98 7.44
C GLY A 404 -1.25 10.82 6.45
N GLY A 405 -1.06 12.14 6.49
CA GLY A 405 -1.89 13.11 5.74
C GLY A 405 -3.30 13.21 6.34
N SER A 406 -4.33 13.80 5.79
CA SER A 406 -4.54 14.37 4.48
C SER A 406 -4.33 15.88 4.43
N ASN A 407 -4.22 16.40 3.21
CA ASN A 407 -4.42 17.80 2.91
C ASN A 407 -5.47 17.97 1.81
N PRO A 408 -6.77 17.98 2.14
CA PRO A 408 -7.82 18.18 1.14
C PRO A 408 -8.02 19.65 0.77
N ASN A 409 -7.01 20.50 0.98
CA ASN A 409 -7.05 21.95 0.81
C ASN A 409 -5.98 22.41 -0.20
N ASN A 410 -6.19 23.60 -0.76
CA ASN A 410 -5.26 24.22 -1.73
C ASN A 410 -4.08 24.97 -1.06
N ASN A 411 -3.88 24.79 0.24
CA ASN A 411 -2.75 25.29 1.03
C ASN A 411 -2.74 24.54 2.38
N TYR A 412 -1.74 24.80 3.24
CA TYR A 412 -1.85 24.44 4.65
C TYR A 412 -3.00 25.23 5.29
N ASN A 413 -4.09 24.55 5.64
CA ASN A 413 -5.28 25.15 6.20
C ASN A 413 -5.80 24.32 7.38
N PHE A 414 -5.61 24.83 8.59
CA PHE A 414 -5.95 24.14 9.83
C PHE A 414 -7.36 24.45 10.35
N THR A 415 -8.13 25.28 9.65
CA THR A 415 -9.47 25.73 10.06
C THR A 415 -10.57 25.31 9.07
N ALA A 416 -10.22 24.64 7.98
CA ALA A 416 -11.18 24.14 6.99
C ALA A 416 -12.11 23.06 7.59
N LEU A 417 -13.19 22.72 6.86
CA LEU A 417 -14.10 21.62 7.23
C LEU A 417 -13.35 20.32 7.51
N TYR A 418 -12.33 20.04 6.68
CA TYR A 418 -11.37 18.97 6.90
C TYR A 418 -9.96 19.61 6.92
N PRO A 419 -9.40 19.88 8.10
CA PRO A 419 -8.10 20.53 8.25
C PRO A 419 -6.96 19.75 7.61
N THR A 420 -5.88 20.45 7.26
CA THR A 420 -4.60 19.82 6.93
C THR A 420 -4.08 19.03 8.15
N GLU A 421 -3.78 17.75 7.95
CA GLU A 421 -3.45 16.81 9.02
C GLU A 421 -1.96 16.45 8.96
N LEU A 422 -1.23 16.83 10.01
CA LEU A 422 0.22 16.64 10.14
C LEU A 422 0.59 15.43 10.99
N SER A 423 -0.39 14.84 11.68
CA SER A 423 -0.16 13.69 12.55
C SER A 423 0.05 12.42 11.77
N VAL A 424 0.68 11.47 12.44
CA VAL A 424 0.75 10.08 11.99
C VAL A 424 0.18 9.18 13.07
N GLU A 425 -0.68 8.26 12.67
CA GLU A 425 -1.27 7.22 13.51
C GLU A 425 -0.93 5.84 12.95
N VAL A 426 -1.02 4.81 13.79
CA VAL A 426 -0.81 3.43 13.40
C VAL A 426 -2.08 2.63 13.67
N PHE A 427 -2.48 1.83 12.70
CA PHE A 427 -3.47 0.80 12.87
C PHE A 427 -2.76 -0.52 13.21
N TYR A 428 -3.25 -1.18 14.24
CA TYR A 428 -2.88 -2.53 14.65
C TYR A 428 -3.92 -3.48 14.07
N PRO A 429 -3.62 -4.25 13.01
CA PRO A 429 -4.59 -5.18 12.44
C PRO A 429 -5.01 -6.29 13.42
N PRO A 430 -6.12 -7.00 13.15
CA PRO A 430 -6.67 -8.05 14.04
C PRO A 430 -5.71 -9.14 14.52
N TYR A 431 -4.59 -9.36 13.81
CA TYR A 431 -3.58 -10.33 14.24
C TYR A 431 -2.75 -9.88 15.43
N PHE A 432 -2.82 -8.61 15.86
CA PHE A 432 -2.30 -8.15 17.14
C PHE A 432 -3.23 -8.55 18.30
N ARG A 433 -3.39 -9.86 18.49
CA ARG A 433 -4.27 -10.41 19.52
C ARG A 433 -3.62 -10.29 20.90
N PRO A 434 -4.37 -9.84 21.93
CA PRO A 434 -3.93 -9.99 23.31
C PRO A 434 -3.62 -11.46 23.62
N ASN A 435 -2.57 -11.72 24.41
CA ASN A 435 -2.19 -13.05 24.88
C ASN A 435 -1.78 -14.08 23.81
N VAL A 436 -1.57 -13.67 22.54
CA VAL A 436 -0.99 -14.54 21.51
C VAL A 436 0.41 -14.08 21.19
N SER A 437 1.38 -14.99 21.37
CA SER A 437 2.78 -14.70 21.07
C SER A 437 3.02 -14.62 19.57
N ARG A 438 3.70 -13.56 19.13
CA ARG A 438 4.15 -13.43 17.74
C ARG A 438 5.43 -14.24 17.54
N PRO A 439 5.63 -14.89 16.38
CA PRO A 439 6.92 -15.49 16.06
C PRO A 439 8.04 -14.45 16.06
N LEU A 440 9.22 -14.81 16.54
CA LEU A 440 10.42 -13.97 16.50
C LEU A 440 11.47 -14.62 15.63
N ILE A 441 11.77 -14.04 14.46
CA ILE A 441 12.85 -14.51 13.59
C ILE A 441 14.17 -14.24 14.30
N SER A 442 14.94 -15.28 14.56
CA SER A 442 16.23 -15.20 15.26
C SER A 442 17.42 -15.25 14.30
N LYS A 443 17.31 -16.00 13.19
CA LYS A 443 18.39 -16.16 12.22
C LYS A 443 17.86 -16.54 10.83
N ILE A 444 18.54 -16.06 9.79
CA ILE A 444 18.37 -16.51 8.40
C ILE A 444 19.72 -17.04 7.93
N ASN A 445 19.77 -18.29 7.46
CA ASN A 445 20.98 -18.93 6.93
C ASN A 445 20.86 -19.11 5.40
N PRO A 446 21.90 -18.76 4.60
CA PRO A 446 23.23 -18.31 5.02
C PRO A 446 23.31 -16.80 5.35
N GLY A 447 22.26 -16.03 5.10
CA GLY A 447 22.21 -14.61 5.42
C GLY A 447 21.00 -13.93 4.80
N THR A 448 20.99 -12.60 4.80
CA THR A 448 19.88 -11.76 4.29
C THR A 448 20.05 -11.34 2.84
N ASN A 449 21.19 -11.64 2.21
CA ASN A 449 21.35 -11.52 0.76
C ASN A 449 20.96 -12.85 0.13
N LEU A 450 19.94 -12.83 -0.72
CA LEU A 450 19.36 -14.01 -1.33
C LEU A 450 19.51 -13.94 -2.86
N GLU A 451 19.86 -15.07 -3.46
CA GLU A 451 19.83 -15.27 -4.92
C GLU A 451 18.51 -15.95 -5.33
N TYR A 452 18.12 -15.79 -6.59
CA TYR A 452 16.94 -16.49 -7.11
C TYR A 452 17.10 -18.00 -6.99
N LYS A 453 16.00 -18.70 -6.65
CA LYS A 453 15.94 -20.16 -6.43
C LYS A 453 16.78 -20.67 -5.25
N GLN A 454 17.45 -19.78 -4.51
CA GLN A 454 18.26 -20.18 -3.37
C GLN A 454 17.39 -20.80 -2.29
N LYS A 455 17.81 -21.96 -1.78
CA LYS A 455 17.31 -22.52 -0.52
C LYS A 455 17.92 -21.77 0.65
N PHE A 456 17.09 -21.39 1.61
CA PHE A 456 17.54 -20.78 2.86
C PHE A 456 16.68 -21.25 4.02
N SER A 457 17.26 -21.23 5.22
CA SER A 457 16.59 -21.67 6.45
C SER A 457 16.30 -20.47 7.33
N MET A 458 15.08 -20.39 7.86
CA MET A 458 14.68 -19.39 8.83
C MET A 458 14.51 -20.04 10.20
N HIS A 459 15.29 -19.57 11.17
CA HIS A 459 15.11 -19.92 12.57
C HIS A 459 14.23 -18.89 13.25
N PHE A 460 13.28 -19.35 14.05
CA PHE A 460 12.37 -18.49 14.77
C PHE A 460 11.92 -19.11 16.09
N HIS A 461 11.50 -18.25 17.01
CA HIS A 461 11.07 -18.61 18.34
C HIS A 461 9.55 -18.37 18.49
N ILE A 462 8.84 -19.32 19.11
CA ILE A 462 7.41 -19.22 19.48
C ILE A 462 7.24 -19.68 20.95
N HIS A 463 6.76 -18.80 21.83
CA HIS A 463 6.61 -19.11 23.27
C HIS A 463 5.49 -20.13 23.58
N GLN A 464 4.43 -20.16 22.78
CA GLN A 464 3.25 -21.03 22.99
C GLN A 464 2.85 -21.64 21.65
N TRP A 465 3.45 -22.78 21.35
CA TRP A 465 3.09 -23.57 20.18
C TRP A 465 1.87 -24.42 20.48
N HIS A 466 0.79 -24.23 19.73
CA HIS A 466 -0.39 -25.08 19.81
C HIS A 466 -0.29 -26.13 18.69
N GLU A 467 0.15 -27.35 19.04
CA GLU A 467 0.36 -28.45 18.07
C GLU A 467 -0.91 -28.79 17.26
N GLU A 468 -2.09 -28.49 17.79
CA GLU A 468 -3.38 -28.85 17.17
C GLU A 468 -3.95 -27.75 16.23
N LEU A 469 -3.30 -26.59 16.04
CA LEU A 469 -3.99 -25.41 15.46
C LEU A 469 -3.31 -24.61 14.31
N GLY A 470 -2.09 -24.91 13.82
CA GLY A 470 -1.39 -23.93 12.96
C GLY A 470 -0.65 -24.37 11.70
N LYS A 471 -1.07 -23.86 10.54
CA LYS A 471 -0.25 -23.78 9.32
C LYS A 471 0.78 -22.65 9.46
N ILE A 472 2.08 -22.98 9.33
CA ILE A 472 3.12 -21.98 9.11
C ILE A 472 3.23 -21.69 7.63
N TYR A 473 3.39 -20.41 7.29
CA TYR A 473 3.86 -19.99 5.98
C TYR A 473 4.78 -18.79 6.11
N VAL A 474 5.62 -18.60 5.10
CA VAL A 474 6.57 -17.50 5.02
C VAL A 474 6.10 -16.54 3.94
N THR A 475 6.03 -15.25 4.25
CA THR A 475 5.69 -14.21 3.27
C THR A 475 6.84 -13.24 3.07
N MET A 476 6.98 -12.77 1.84
CA MET A 476 7.96 -11.77 1.46
C MET A 476 7.24 -10.59 0.82
N VAL A 477 7.42 -9.39 1.39
CA VAL A 477 6.67 -8.18 1.03
C VAL A 477 7.61 -7.11 0.50
N ALA A 478 7.34 -6.60 -0.70
CA ALA A 478 7.98 -5.39 -1.21
C ALA A 478 7.31 -4.14 -0.62
N PRO A 479 8.07 -3.17 -0.09
CA PRO A 479 7.49 -1.93 0.40
C PRO A 479 6.87 -1.13 -0.75
N SER A 480 5.74 -0.49 -0.47
CA SER A 480 5.09 0.43 -1.40
C SER A 480 5.79 1.78 -1.47
N PHE A 481 5.54 2.50 -2.56
CA PHE A 481 5.46 3.96 -2.55
C PHE A 481 3.99 4.34 -2.61
N THR A 482 3.47 5.06 -1.62
CA THR A 482 2.04 5.39 -1.55
C THR A 482 1.80 6.88 -1.77
N SER A 483 0.89 7.20 -2.68
CA SER A 483 0.32 8.52 -2.83
C SER A 483 -1.02 8.45 -3.55
N HIS A 484 -1.91 9.41 -3.30
CA HIS A 484 -3.20 9.56 -4.00
C HIS A 484 -3.99 8.23 -4.11
N SER A 485 -4.06 7.51 -2.99
CA SER A 485 -4.81 6.25 -2.83
C SER A 485 -4.27 5.07 -3.63
N TYR A 486 -3.02 5.15 -4.13
CA TYR A 486 -2.36 4.05 -4.78
C TYR A 486 -0.99 3.75 -4.16
N SER A 487 -0.84 2.50 -3.72
CA SER A 487 0.39 1.95 -3.15
C SER A 487 1.16 1.22 -4.25
N MET A 488 1.92 1.99 -5.03
CA MET A 488 2.74 1.52 -6.16
C MET A 488 3.82 0.56 -5.67
N ASN A 489 4.25 -0.37 -6.54
CA ASN A 489 5.34 -1.33 -6.31
C ASN A 489 5.10 -2.38 -5.20
N GLN A 490 4.04 -2.26 -4.38
CA GLN A 490 3.75 -3.26 -3.37
C GLN A 490 3.55 -4.64 -4.00
N ARG A 491 4.06 -5.66 -3.34
CA ARG A 491 3.90 -7.05 -3.76
C ARG A 491 4.05 -7.95 -2.56
N LEU A 492 3.21 -8.98 -2.47
CA LEU A 492 3.35 -10.03 -1.49
C LEU A 492 3.51 -11.38 -2.18
N LEU A 493 4.53 -12.11 -1.75
CA LEU A 493 4.80 -13.48 -2.17
C LEU A 493 4.62 -14.39 -0.96
N VAL A 494 3.85 -15.46 -1.13
CA VAL A 494 3.86 -16.59 -0.18
C VAL A 494 4.91 -17.56 -0.70
N LEU A 495 6.03 -17.70 0.03
CA LEU A 495 7.18 -18.46 -0.44
C LEU A 495 6.91 -19.97 -0.35
N ALA A 496 7.52 -20.71 -1.28
CA ALA A 496 7.44 -22.16 -1.29
C ALA A 496 8.29 -22.74 -0.16
N LEU A 497 7.69 -23.57 0.67
CA LEU A 497 8.43 -24.33 1.67
C LEU A 497 9.16 -25.49 0.98
N ASP A 498 10.44 -25.67 1.28
CA ASP A 498 11.17 -26.90 0.94
C ASP A 498 10.77 -28.02 1.92
N ARG A 499 10.61 -27.64 3.19
CA ARG A 499 10.16 -28.51 4.27
C ARG A 499 9.25 -27.72 5.20
N GLU A 500 8.25 -28.39 5.75
CA GLU A 500 7.42 -27.80 6.81
C GLU A 500 8.29 -27.44 8.02
N ALA A 501 7.77 -26.54 8.85
CA ALA A 501 8.50 -26.08 10.02
C ALA A 501 8.74 -27.23 11.00
N GLN A 502 9.98 -27.35 11.47
CA GLN A 502 10.42 -28.38 12.39
C GLN A 502 10.79 -27.76 13.74
N LYS A 503 10.36 -28.41 14.82
CA LYS A 503 10.76 -28.04 16.18
C LYS A 503 12.21 -28.47 16.41
N VAL A 504 13.05 -27.53 16.83
CA VAL A 504 14.46 -27.76 17.16
C VAL A 504 14.61 -28.02 18.66
N ASP A 505 13.94 -27.23 19.50
CA ASP A 505 13.86 -27.42 20.95
C ASP A 505 12.51 -26.93 21.50
N PHE A 506 12.38 -26.73 22.82
CA PHE A 506 11.12 -26.35 23.47
C PHE A 506 10.36 -25.21 22.76
N SER A 507 11.06 -24.21 22.24
CA SER A 507 10.46 -22.99 21.68
C SER A 507 11.09 -22.49 20.38
N ASN A 508 12.17 -23.13 19.92
CA ASN A 508 12.84 -22.80 18.67
C ASN A 508 12.42 -23.74 17.54
N TYR A 509 12.23 -23.15 16.37
CA TYR A 509 11.76 -23.79 15.16
C TYR A 509 12.64 -23.38 13.98
N VAL A 510 12.66 -24.23 12.95
CA VAL A 510 13.30 -23.94 11.67
C VAL A 510 12.32 -24.24 10.54
N VAL A 511 12.28 -23.38 9.53
CA VAL A 511 11.56 -23.64 8.27
C VAL A 511 12.51 -23.43 7.09
N ASP A 512 12.53 -24.39 6.18
CA ASP A 512 13.33 -24.32 4.96
C ASP A 512 12.46 -23.80 3.82
N VAL A 513 12.98 -22.79 3.12
CA VAL A 513 12.23 -21.99 2.15
C VAL A 513 13.04 -21.81 0.87
N HIS A 514 12.34 -21.58 -0.24
CA HIS A 514 12.94 -21.18 -1.50
C HIS A 514 12.73 -19.69 -1.75
N ALA A 515 13.82 -18.99 -2.09
CA ALA A 515 13.73 -17.66 -2.68
C ALA A 515 12.99 -17.73 -4.02
N PRO A 516 12.33 -16.65 -4.47
CA PRO A 516 11.61 -16.63 -5.73
C PRO A 516 12.46 -17.09 -6.92
N ALA A 517 11.84 -17.68 -7.93
CA ALA A 517 12.56 -18.31 -9.02
C ALA A 517 13.14 -17.32 -10.05
N THR A 518 12.53 -16.14 -10.19
CA THR A 518 12.82 -15.17 -11.26
C THR A 518 12.61 -13.73 -10.81
N ALA A 519 13.28 -12.81 -11.50
CA ALA A 519 13.10 -11.37 -11.34
C ALA A 519 11.69 -10.87 -11.76
N THR A 520 10.92 -11.68 -12.50
CA THR A 520 9.52 -11.36 -12.82
C THR A 520 8.59 -11.60 -11.62
N LEU A 521 8.93 -12.57 -10.75
CA LEU A 521 8.22 -12.86 -9.50
C LEU A 521 8.66 -11.93 -8.37
N ALA A 522 9.92 -11.55 -8.31
CA ALA A 522 10.45 -10.57 -7.37
C ALA A 522 11.54 -9.75 -8.06
N PRO A 523 11.25 -8.55 -8.59
CA PRO A 523 12.30 -7.66 -9.08
C PRO A 523 13.43 -7.49 -8.06
N PRO A 524 14.69 -7.33 -8.50
CA PRO A 524 15.81 -7.20 -7.58
C PRO A 524 15.61 -5.97 -6.66
N GLY A 525 15.89 -6.14 -5.38
CA GLY A 525 15.61 -5.11 -4.37
C GLY A 525 15.37 -5.66 -2.97
N TYR A 526 14.97 -4.76 -2.08
CA TYR A 526 14.74 -5.04 -0.67
C TYR A 526 13.31 -5.47 -0.39
N TYR A 527 13.17 -6.51 0.43
CA TYR A 527 11.90 -7.08 0.85
C TYR A 527 11.90 -7.31 2.36
N GLN A 528 10.71 -7.31 2.95
CA GLN A 528 10.49 -7.71 4.34
C GLN A 528 10.02 -9.16 4.37
N LEU A 529 10.74 -10.00 5.10
CA LEU A 529 10.43 -11.41 5.28
C LEU A 529 9.71 -11.65 6.61
N PHE A 530 8.57 -12.32 6.58
CA PHE A 530 7.74 -12.62 7.75
C PHE A 530 7.52 -14.13 7.88
N VAL A 531 7.54 -14.63 9.12
CA VAL A 531 6.96 -15.93 9.46
C VAL A 531 5.55 -15.68 9.98
N VAL A 532 4.56 -16.37 9.44
CA VAL A 532 3.18 -16.28 9.89
C VAL A 532 2.76 -17.62 10.49
N HIS A 533 2.34 -17.56 11.75
CA HIS A 533 1.84 -18.70 12.51
C HIS A 533 0.38 -18.42 12.87
N GLU A 534 -0.56 -19.21 12.36
CA GLU A 534 -2.01 -19.04 12.64
C GLU A 534 -2.53 -17.62 12.36
N GLY A 535 -2.06 -17.03 11.26
CA GLY A 535 -2.43 -15.66 10.89
C GLY A 535 -1.78 -14.57 11.78
N VAL A 536 -0.84 -14.93 12.66
CA VAL A 536 -0.05 -13.98 13.46
C VAL A 536 1.35 -13.84 12.85
N PRO A 537 1.69 -12.68 12.26
CA PRO A 537 3.00 -12.47 11.65
C PRO A 537 4.06 -12.08 12.69
N SER A 538 5.30 -12.47 12.43
CA SER A 538 6.49 -11.97 13.14
C SER A 538 6.70 -10.46 12.92
N LYS A 539 7.70 -9.88 13.60
CA LYS A 539 8.38 -8.71 13.02
C LYS A 539 9.10 -9.15 11.75
N GLY A 540 9.00 -8.36 10.69
CA GLY A 540 9.66 -8.58 9.41
C GLY A 540 11.16 -8.36 9.52
N THR A 541 11.93 -9.18 8.80
CA THR A 541 13.38 -9.03 8.64
C THR A 541 13.68 -8.61 7.21
N TRP A 542 14.47 -7.54 7.02
CA TRP A 542 14.88 -7.11 5.69
C TRP A 542 15.82 -8.13 5.04
N VAL A 543 15.49 -8.50 3.80
CA VAL A 543 16.33 -9.29 2.90
C VAL A 543 16.49 -8.58 1.57
N HIS A 544 17.55 -8.88 0.85
CA HIS A 544 17.89 -8.28 -0.43
C HIS A 544 18.00 -9.38 -1.49
N ILE A 545 17.15 -9.30 -2.51
CA ILE A 545 17.18 -10.16 -3.69
C ILE A 545 18.10 -9.51 -4.71
N LYS A 546 19.18 -10.21 -5.09
CA LYS A 546 20.20 -9.72 -6.03
C LYS A 546 19.89 -10.08 -7.48
#